data_AF-A0A3D0XKK2-F1
#
_entry.id   AF-A0A3D0XKK2-F1
#
_cell.length_a   1.000
_cell.length_b   1.000
_cell.length_c   1.000
_cell.angle_alpha   90.00
_cell.angle_beta   90.00
_cell.angle_gamma   90.00
#
_symmetry.space_group_name_H-M   'P 1'
#
loop_
_entity.id
_entity.type
_entity.pdbx_description
1 polymer ?
#
loop_
_entity_poly.entity_id
_entity_poly.type
_entity_poly.pdbx_seq_one_letter_code
_entity_poly.pdbx_strand_id
1 'polypeptide(L)'
;MGAEASPYLLQHAHHPVNWYPWGEEAFSKARSEGKMIFLSIGYSTCHWCHVMAHESFENERIAEVMNDHFISIKVDREERPDVDAIYMNF
;
A
#
# COMPACT_ATOMS: atom_id res chain seq x y z
N MET A 1 -9.41 -4.07 -1.97
CA MET A 1 -9.60 -2.60 -1.95
C MET A 1 -11.02 -2.11 -2.19
N GLY A 2 -11.93 -2.82 -2.88
CA GLY A 2 -13.28 -2.31 -3.20
C GLY A 2 -14.25 -2.04 -2.03
N ALA A 3 -13.81 -2.15 -0.78
CA ALA A 3 -14.59 -1.87 0.43
C ALA A 3 -14.04 -0.69 1.26
N GLU A 4 -12.95 -0.06 0.84
CA GLU A 4 -12.34 1.08 1.54
C GLU A 4 -13.03 2.40 1.15
N ALA A 5 -13.27 3.26 2.14
CA ALA A 5 -13.95 4.55 1.93
C ALA A 5 -12.98 5.68 1.54
N SER A 6 -11.66 5.52 1.76
CA SER A 6 -10.66 6.54 1.44
C SER A 6 -10.59 6.79 -0.08
N PRO A 7 -10.78 8.05 -0.52
CA PRO A 7 -10.56 8.44 -1.91
C PRO A 7 -9.13 8.16 -2.41
N TYR A 8 -8.13 8.23 -1.52
CA TYR A 8 -6.73 7.95 -1.84
C TYR A 8 -6.49 6.46 -2.10
N LEU A 9 -7.08 5.58 -1.28
CA LEU A 9 -6.99 4.13 -1.51
C LEU A 9 -7.73 3.69 -2.77
N LEU A 10 -8.87 4.31 -3.07
CA LEU A 10 -9.64 4.04 -4.30
C LEU A 10 -8.87 4.45 -5.56
N GLN A 11 -8.10 5.54 -5.54
CA GLN A 11 -7.24 5.92 -6.67
C GLN A 11 -6.19 4.83 -6.98
N HIS A 12 -5.71 4.13 -5.96
CA HIS A 12 -4.75 3.04 -6.14
C HIS A 12 -5.37 1.66 -6.42
N ALA A 13 -6.70 1.53 -6.37
CA ALA A 13 -7.39 0.26 -6.58
C ALA A 13 -7.27 -0.28 -8.02
N HIS A 14 -6.94 0.59 -8.99
CA HIS A 14 -6.74 0.21 -10.40
C HIS A 14 -5.28 -0.06 -10.76
N HIS A 15 -4.36 0.08 -9.82
CA HIS A 15 -2.95 -0.16 -10.08
C HIS A 15 -2.67 -1.67 -10.20
N PRO A 16 -1.68 -2.07 -11.02
CA PRO A 16 -1.32 -3.48 -11.20
C PRO A 16 -0.74 -4.15 -9.93
N VAL A 17 -0.35 -3.36 -8.92
CA VAL A 17 0.07 -3.88 -7.62
C VAL A 17 -1.14 -4.37 -6.82
N ASN A 18 -1.03 -5.56 -6.24
CA ASN A 18 -2.04 -6.17 -5.37
C ASN A 18 -2.06 -5.53 -3.99
N TRP A 19 -2.64 -4.34 -3.89
CA TRP A 19 -2.73 -3.59 -2.65
C TRP A 19 -3.77 -4.15 -1.69
N TYR A 20 -3.35 -4.31 -0.44
CA TYR A 20 -4.22 -4.56 0.70
C TYR A 20 -4.35 -3.30 1.56
N PRO A 21 -5.52 -3.07 2.18
CA PRO A 21 -5.62 -2.11 3.27
C PRO A 21 -4.87 -2.61 4.50
N TRP A 22 -4.57 -1.71 5.42
CA TRP A 22 -4.02 -2.09 6.72
C TRP A 22 -5.03 -2.92 7.51
N GLY A 23 -4.68 -4.18 7.83
CA GLY A 23 -5.56 -5.03 8.63
C GLY A 23 -5.11 -6.49 8.71
N GLU A 24 -5.86 -7.27 9.49
CA GLU A 24 -5.55 -8.68 9.77
C GLU A 24 -5.49 -9.56 8.51
N GLU A 25 -6.26 -9.25 7.48
CA GLU A 25 -6.26 -9.98 6.21
C GLU A 25 -4.85 -9.96 5.58
N ALA A 26 -4.25 -8.78 5.46
CA ALA A 26 -2.92 -8.62 4.88
C ALA A 26 -1.85 -9.33 5.71
N PHE A 27 -1.90 -9.18 7.04
CA PHE A 27 -0.95 -9.82 7.95
C PHE A 27 -1.08 -11.35 7.94
N SER A 28 -2.31 -11.86 7.87
CA SER A 28 -2.55 -13.30 7.82
C SER A 28 -2.09 -13.89 6.50
N LYS A 29 -2.31 -13.18 5.39
CA LYS A 29 -1.80 -13.57 4.07
C LYS A 29 -0.27 -13.60 4.02
N ALA A 30 0.39 -12.57 4.58
CA ALA A 30 1.84 -12.53 4.66
C ALA A 30 2.41 -13.73 5.44
N ARG A 31 1.77 -14.08 6.57
CA ARG A 31 2.13 -15.26 7.36
C ARG A 31 1.89 -16.57 6.61
N SER A 32 0.74 -16.72 5.94
CA SER A 32 0.41 -17.95 5.22
C SER A 32 1.31 -18.19 4.00
N GLU A 33 1.67 -17.11 3.29
CA GLU A 33 2.53 -17.19 2.10
C GLU A 33 4.01 -17.12 2.43
N GLY A 34 4.39 -16.83 3.68
CA GLY A 34 5.78 -16.62 4.08
C GLY A 34 6.46 -15.44 3.38
N LYS A 35 5.67 -14.45 2.95
CA LYS A 35 6.14 -13.27 2.21
C LYS A 35 6.33 -12.08 3.14
N MET A 36 7.30 -11.23 2.78
CA MET A 36 7.55 -9.97 3.48
C MET A 36 6.43 -8.96 3.18
N ILE A 37 6.24 -8.00 4.10
CA ILE A 37 5.27 -6.92 3.91
C ILE A 37 5.99 -5.71 3.32
N PHE A 38 5.45 -5.19 2.21
CA PHE A 38 5.81 -3.88 1.69
C PHE A 38 4.77 -2.86 2.15
N LEU A 39 5.13 -2.00 3.12
CA LEU A 39 4.24 -1.00 3.67
C LEU A 39 4.45 0.35 2.98
N SER A 40 3.43 0.87 2.32
CA SER A 40 3.43 2.21 1.72
C SER A 40 2.40 3.10 2.42
N ILE A 41 2.89 4.08 3.17
CA ILE A 41 2.07 5.09 3.85
C ILE A 41 2.13 6.37 3.01
N GLY A 42 0.98 6.98 2.74
CA GLY A 42 0.91 8.28 2.07
C GLY A 42 -0.38 9.01 2.39
N TYR A 43 -0.56 10.17 1.76
CA TYR A 43 -1.74 11.01 1.92
C TYR A 43 -2.01 11.76 0.62
N SER A 44 -3.25 12.23 0.45
CA SER A 44 -3.81 12.77 -0.80
C SER A 44 -3.03 13.95 -1.42
N THR A 45 -2.32 14.75 -0.61
CA THR A 45 -1.58 15.94 -1.06
C THR A 45 -0.06 15.74 -1.13
N CYS A 46 0.40 14.51 -1.03
CA CYS A 46 1.81 14.16 -1.07
C CYS A 46 2.35 14.12 -2.52
N HIS A 47 3.15 15.11 -2.90
CA HIS A 47 3.74 15.19 -4.24
C HIS A 47 4.55 13.93 -4.62
N TRP A 48 5.42 13.46 -3.73
CA TRP A 48 6.27 12.29 -4.00
C TRP A 48 5.51 10.97 -4.01
N CYS A 49 4.37 10.90 -3.32
CA CYS A 49 3.50 9.73 -3.36
C CYS A 49 2.89 9.57 -4.75
N HIS A 50 2.53 10.67 -5.42
CA HIS A 50 2.06 10.65 -6.80
C HIS A 50 3.18 10.30 -7.80
N VAL A 51 4.38 10.85 -7.62
CA VAL A 51 5.54 10.50 -8.47
C VAL A 51 5.87 9.02 -8.36
N MET A 52 5.96 8.47 -7.14
CA MET A 52 6.22 7.04 -6.93
C MET A 52 5.10 6.16 -7.50
N ALA A 53 3.85 6.59 -7.36
CA ALA A 53 2.72 5.87 -7.93
C ALA A 53 2.83 5.79 -9.46
N HIS A 54 3.13 6.90 -10.12
CA HIS A 54 3.21 6.97 -11.57
C HIS A 54 4.43 6.22 -12.13
N GLU A 55 5.61 6.40 -11.53
CA GLU A 55 6.85 5.82 -12.06
C GLU A 55 7.00 4.33 -11.70
N SER A 56 6.42 3.89 -10.58
CA SER A 56 6.63 2.54 -10.05
C SER A 56 5.34 1.72 -9.97
N PHE A 57 4.32 2.19 -9.25
CA PHE A 57 3.16 1.35 -8.93
C PHE A 57 2.20 1.14 -10.12
N GLU A 58 2.25 2.00 -11.14
CA GLU A 58 1.53 1.83 -12.41
C GLU A 58 2.29 0.97 -13.42
N ASN A 59 3.58 0.69 -13.19
CA ASN A 59 4.40 -0.08 -14.10
C ASN A 59 4.19 -1.58 -13.90
N GLU A 60 3.66 -2.28 -14.90
CA GLU A 60 3.34 -3.70 -14.83
C GLU A 60 4.52 -4.59 -14.42
N ARG A 61 5.73 -4.31 -14.92
CA ARG A 61 6.93 -5.11 -14.60
C ARG A 61 7.36 -4.94 -13.15
N ILE A 62 7.25 -3.72 -12.63
CA ILE A 62 7.56 -3.45 -11.22
C ILE A 62 6.49 -4.09 -10.34
N ALA A 63 5.22 -3.96 -10.73
CA ALA A 63 4.11 -4.54 -10.02
C ALA A 63 4.17 -6.07 -9.95
N GLU A 64 4.60 -6.73 -11.03
CA GLU A 64 4.82 -8.19 -11.06
C GLU A 64 5.84 -8.61 -9.99
N VAL A 65 7.01 -7.97 -9.98
CA VAL A 65 8.04 -8.20 -8.94
C VAL A 65 7.47 -7.94 -7.54
N MET A 66 6.69 -6.88 -7.36
CA MET A 66 6.09 -6.58 -6.07
C MET A 66 5.09 -7.65 -5.62
N ASN A 67 4.24 -8.13 -6.53
CA ASN A 67 3.20 -9.11 -6.27
C ASN A 67 3.79 -10.51 -5.98
N ASP A 68 4.89 -10.86 -6.64
CA ASP A 68 5.57 -12.14 -6.45
C ASP A 68 6.30 -12.22 -5.12
N HIS A 69 6.89 -11.11 -4.67
CA HIS A 69 7.78 -11.11 -3.51
C HIS A 69 7.17 -10.55 -2.22
N PHE A 70 6.11 -9.73 -2.31
CA PHE A 70 5.59 -9.01 -1.15
C PHE A 70 4.08 -9.09 -1.02
N ILE A 71 3.61 -8.97 0.22
CA ILE A 71 2.25 -8.51 0.50
C ILE A 71 2.31 -6.99 0.62
N SER A 72 1.80 -6.31 -0.40
CA SER A 72 1.83 -4.85 -0.49
C SER A 72 0.64 -4.24 0.25
N ILE A 73 0.91 -3.41 1.25
CA ILE A 73 -0.09 -2.73 2.08
C ILE A 73 -0.03 -1.24 1.82
N LYS A 74 -1.19 -0.64 1.51
CA LYS A 74 -1.36 0.80 1.33
C LYS A 74 -2.09 1.38 2.54
N VAL A 75 -1.55 2.45 3.10
CA VAL A 75 -2.14 3.14 4.26
C VAL A 75 -2.34 4.61 3.91
N ASP A 76 -3.54 5.09 4.19
CA ASP A 76 -3.84 6.53 4.20
C ASP A 76 -3.51 7.10 5.58
N ARG A 77 -2.54 8.01 5.63
CA ARG A 77 -2.13 8.70 6.85
C ARG A 77 -3.26 9.56 7.42
N GLU A 78 -4.15 10.09 6.59
CA GLU A 78 -5.26 10.93 7.06
C GLU A 78 -6.28 10.10 7.86
N GLU A 79 -6.46 8.83 7.50
CA GLU A 79 -7.31 7.89 8.23
C GLU A 79 -6.58 7.18 9.38
N ARG A 80 -5.28 6.94 9.23
CA ARG A 80 -4.46 6.17 10.18
C ARG A 80 -3.18 6.91 10.61
N PRO A 81 -3.31 8.07 11.28
CA PRO A 81 -2.17 8.81 11.79
C PRO A 81 -1.43 8.05 12.90
N ASP A 82 -2.11 7.11 13.57
CA ASP A 82 -1.54 6.21 14.58
C ASP A 82 -0.46 5.29 13.99
N VAL A 83 -0.70 4.75 12.78
CA VAL A 83 0.25 3.88 12.09
C VAL A 83 1.45 4.69 11.60
N ASP A 84 1.20 5.84 10.98
CA ASP A 84 2.25 6.75 10.50
C ASP A 84 3.20 7.17 11.63
N ALA A 85 2.66 7.53 12.79
CA ALA A 85 3.45 7.96 13.94
C ALA A 85 4.41 6.88 14.48
N ILE A 86 4.06 5.60 14.36
CA ILE A 86 4.93 4.50 14.77
C ILE A 86 6.15 4.40 13.84
N TYR A 87 5.97 4.58 12.53
CA TYR A 87 7.06 4.42 11.56
C TYR A 87 7.91 5.68 11.33
N MET A 88 7.48 6.83 11.86
CA MET A 88 8.21 8.11 11.76
C MET A 88 9.02 8.47 13.01
N ASN A 89 8.74 7.86 14.16
CA ASN A 89 9.35 8.22 15.46
C ASN A 89 10.42 7.23 15.94
N PHE A 90 10.80 6.25 15.13
CA PHE A 90 11.88 5.29 15.39
C PHE A 90 12.78 5.16 14.15
#